data_AF-A0A848ZFX7-F1
#
_entry.id   AF-A0A848ZFX7-F1
#
_cell.length_a   1.000
_cell.length_b   1.000
_cell.length_c   1.000
_cell.angle_alpha   90.00
_cell.angle_beta   90.00
_cell.angle_gamma   90.00
#
_symmetry.space_group_name_H-M   'P 1'
#
loop_
_entity.id
_entity.type
_entity.pdbx_description
1 polymer ?
#
loop_
_entity_poly.entity_id
_entity_poly.type
_entity_poly.pdbx_seq_one_letter_code
_entity_poly.pdbx_strand_id
1 'polypeptide(L)' 'PATPSKYGVRGIPTLMLFKDGQVAATKIGALPKNALFQWVESVL' A
#
# COMPACT_ATOMS: atom_id res chain seq x y z
N PRO A 1 -3.15 -16.26 8.69
CA PRO A 1 -3.06 -15.56 7.38
C PRO A 1 -1.58 -15.28 6.99
N ALA A 2 -1.04 -16.00 5.99
CA ALA A 2 0.38 -15.94 5.65
C ALA A 2 0.80 -14.65 4.93
N THR A 3 -0.02 -14.15 4.01
CA THR A 3 0.30 -12.96 3.18
C THR A 3 0.40 -11.67 4.01
N PRO A 4 -0.55 -11.31 4.90
CA PRO A 4 -0.44 -10.12 5.74
C PRO A 4 0.78 -10.16 6.66
N SER A 5 1.08 -11.33 7.26
CA SER A 5 2.26 -11.52 8.11
C SER A 5 3.56 -11.38 7.32
N LYS A 6 3.61 -11.92 6.09
CA LYS A 6 4.77 -11.79 5.18
C LYS A 6 5.13 -10.33 4.88
N TYR A 7 4.13 -9.46 4.75
CA TYR A 7 4.33 -8.04 4.46
C TYR A 7 4.24 -7.13 5.70
N GLY A 8 4.22 -7.69 6.91
CA GLY A 8 4.19 -6.91 8.14
C GLY A 8 2.96 -6.03 8.32
N VAL A 9 1.79 -6.45 7.82
CA VAL A 9 0.53 -5.72 7.99
C VAL A 9 0.12 -5.72 9.46
N ARG A 10 0.09 -4.54 10.09
CA ARG A 10 -0.25 -4.34 11.52
C ARG A 10 -1.54 -3.56 11.75
N GLY A 11 -2.19 -3.08 10.70
CA GLY A 11 -3.42 -2.30 10.78
C GLY A 11 -4.22 -2.35 9.47
N ILE A 12 -5.51 -2.00 9.55
CA ILE A 12 -6.42 -1.99 8.39
C ILE A 12 -7.07 -0.61 8.22
N PRO A 13 -7.38 -0.18 6.98
CA PRO A 13 -6.94 -0.77 5.72
C PRO A 13 -5.43 -0.54 5.48
N THR A 14 -4.75 -1.49 4.85
CA THR A 14 -3.37 -1.35 4.36
C THR A 14 -3.35 -1.57 2.86
N LEU A 15 -2.76 -0.62 2.13
CA LEU A 15 -2.54 -0.67 0.69
C LEU A 15 -1.05 -0.86 0.41
N MET A 16 -0.72 -1.65 -0.60
CA MET A 16 0.66 -1.86 -1.07
C MET A 16 0.72 -1.72 -2.59
N LEU A 17 1.68 -0.96 -3.10
CA LEU A 17 2.03 -0.95 -4.51
C LEU A 17 3.17 -1.94 -4.75
N PHE A 18 3.04 -2.71 -5.81
CA PHE A 18 4.08 -3.61 -6.30
C PHE A 18 4.57 -3.13 -7.67
N LYS A 19 5.88 -3.05 -7.85
CA LYS A 19 6.55 -2.77 -9.12
C LYS A 19 7.58 -3.86 -9.36
N ASP A 20 7.51 -4.53 -10.50
CA ASP A 20 8.42 -5.63 -10.87
C ASP A 20 8.51 -6.75 -9.80
N GLY A 21 7.39 -7.03 -9.13
CA GLY A 21 7.31 -8.06 -8.08
C GLY A 21 7.87 -7.65 -6.71
N GLN A 22 8.36 -6.41 -6.57
CA GLN A 22 8.84 -5.85 -5.30
C GLN A 22 7.87 -4.80 -4.75
N VAL A 23 7.86 -4.62 -3.43
CA VAL A 23 7.02 -3.58 -2.79
C VAL A 23 7.62 -2.21 -3.08
N ALA A 24 6.89 -1.39 -3.82
CA ALA A 24 7.29 -0.02 -4.16
C ALA A 24 6.83 0.99 -3.11
N ALA A 25 5.65 0.79 -2.51
CA ALA A 25 5.16 1.63 -1.42
C ALA A 25 4.10 0.92 -0.58
N THR A 26 3.94 1.36 0.67
CA THR A 26 2.91 0.89 1.60
C THR A 26 2.19 2.10 2.20
N LYS A 27 0.87 2.02 2.32
CA LYS A 27 0.04 3.02 3.00
C LYS A 27 -0.88 2.35 4.00
N ILE A 28 -0.87 2.84 5.24
CA ILE A 28 -1.76 2.38 6.30
C ILE A 28 -2.78 3.48 6.57
N GLY A 29 -4.05 3.08 6.71
CA GLY A 29 -5.17 3.98 6.96
C GLY A 29 -5.94 4.35 5.70
N ALA A 30 -7.16 4.82 5.90
CA ALA A 30 -8.02 5.25 4.81
C ALA A 30 -7.55 6.60 4.23
N LEU A 31 -7.73 6.77 2.93
CA LEU A 31 -7.46 8.00 2.21
C LEU A 31 -8.68 8.37 1.34
N PRO A 32 -8.98 9.66 1.19
CA PRO A 32 -9.93 10.12 0.17
C PRO A 32 -9.41 9.81 -1.24
N LYS A 33 -10.33 9.74 -2.20
CA LYS A 33 -10.03 9.37 -3.60
C LYS A 33 -8.88 10.18 -4.20
N ASN A 34 -8.89 11.51 -4.06
CA ASN A 34 -7.84 12.38 -4.61
C ASN A 34 -6.44 12.07 -4.02
N ALA A 35 -6.36 11.84 -2.71
CA ALA A 35 -5.11 11.51 -2.03
C ALA A 35 -4.59 10.12 -2.41
N LEU A 36 -5.48 9.18 -2.75
CA LEU A 36 -5.08 7.88 -3.32
C LEU A 36 -4.43 8.05 -4.70
N PHE A 37 -5.03 8.87 -5.59
CA PHE A 37 -4.44 9.14 -6.90
C PHE A 37 -3.05 9.77 -6.78
N GLN A 38 -2.93 10.83 -5.98
CA GLN A 38 -1.64 11.50 -5.73
C GLN A 38 -0.61 10.54 -5.13
N TRP A 39 -1.02 9.66 -4.22
CA TRP A 39 -0.13 8.67 -3.63
C TRP A 39 0.39 7.68 -4.68
N VAL A 40 -0.48 7.17 -5.55
CA VAL A 40 -0.06 6.27 -6.64
C VAL A 40 0.87 6.99 -7.61
N GLU A 41 0.54 8.22 -8.03
CA GLU A 41 1.39 9.03 -8.91
C GLU A 41 2.77 9.30 -8.31
N SER A 42 2.87 9.49 -6.99
CA SER A 42 4.17 9.71 -6.33
C SER A 42 5.11 8.51 -6.32
N VAL A 43 4.61 7.31 -6.67
CA VAL A 43 5.33 6.04 -6.60
C VAL A 43 5.61 5.46 -8.00
N LEU A 44 4.89 5.92 -9.03
CA LEU A 44 5.11 5.51 -10.43
C LEU A 44 6.47 5.97 -10.94
#